data_AF-A0A7W8JV85-F1
#
_entry.id   AF-A0A7W8JV85-F1
#
_cell.length_a   1.000
_cell.length_b   1.000
_cell.length_c   1.000
_cell.angle_alpha   90.00
_cell.angle_beta   90.00
_cell.angle_gamma   90.00
#
_symmetry.space_group_name_H-M   'P 1'
#
loop_
_entity.id
_entity.type
_entity.pdbx_description
1 polymer ?
#
loop_
_entity_poly.entity_id
_entity_poly.type
_entity_poly.pdbx_seq_one_letter_code
_entity_poly.pdbx_strand_id
1 'polypeptide(L)'
;MPAYSLRLAPSLYRVFSAFRCELSRFNYENQQHIKALGLTPQQFSLLLVLGAAGGEGLSVGEAAERLHIAHNSVVELSQRAEAAGLLTRISQGGRRQGTLLLLTQHGADRLDEITARLITELAEERERLIETLSRWNMVLAARGLTPPTAAPQAELRQMGQHEKSLIWKLLQLYLDELSLSRGSVPGEDGEYDYPTFDHYWEKQGYAVYLLQVEQRPAGFALVRQLQDLPAWHALDEFCVLRAYRGQGLGAFLAGEVLHARPGRWSVAHLRQNRYACHFWDQVLPRHAAQPPTYREDPALPGLWHFEFETKAEAALSAD
;
A
#
# COMPACT_ATOMS: atom_id res chain seq x y z
N MET A 1 -30.02 -26.19 -0.65
CA MET A 1 -28.74 -26.19 -1.37
C MET A 1 -28.93 -25.51 -2.72
N PRO A 2 -28.67 -24.20 -2.88
CA PRO A 2 -28.61 -23.60 -4.20
C PRO A 2 -27.22 -23.79 -4.82
N ALA A 3 -27.21 -24.13 -6.10
CA ALA A 3 -26.04 -24.49 -6.89
C ALA A 3 -25.03 -23.33 -7.01
N TYR A 4 -23.84 -23.52 -6.45
CA TYR A 4 -22.66 -22.72 -6.76
C TYR A 4 -22.15 -23.09 -8.16
N SER A 5 -22.70 -22.47 -9.19
CA SER A 5 -22.11 -22.49 -10.53
C SER A 5 -21.93 -21.06 -11.07
N LEU A 6 -21.45 -20.16 -10.22
CA LEU A 6 -20.83 -18.91 -10.66
C LEU A 6 -19.46 -19.25 -11.24
N ARG A 7 -19.39 -19.46 -12.56
CA ARG A 7 -18.10 -19.45 -13.26
C ARG A 7 -17.46 -18.07 -13.05
N LEU A 8 -16.37 -18.04 -12.30
CA LEU A 8 -15.58 -16.83 -12.11
C LEU A 8 -15.00 -16.37 -13.46
N ALA A 9 -14.97 -15.05 -13.68
CA ALA A 9 -14.36 -14.48 -14.87
C ALA A 9 -12.87 -14.88 -14.98
N PRO A 10 -12.34 -15.18 -16.18
CA PRO A 10 -10.92 -15.52 -16.37
C PRO A 10 -9.92 -14.51 -15.76
N SER A 11 -10.31 -13.24 -15.68
CA SER A 11 -9.51 -12.18 -15.03
C SER A 11 -9.30 -12.41 -13.53
N LEU A 12 -10.25 -13.04 -12.83
CA LEU A 12 -10.11 -13.38 -11.41
C LEU A 12 -9.07 -14.46 -11.18
N TYR A 13 -9.07 -15.49 -12.02
CA TYR A 13 -8.04 -16.53 -11.96
C TYR A 13 -6.65 -15.94 -12.18
N ARG A 14 -6.49 -14.99 -13.12
CA ARG A 14 -5.19 -14.32 -13.36
C ARG A 14 -4.70 -13.55 -12.14
N VAL A 15 -5.58 -12.83 -11.46
CA VAL A 15 -5.22 -12.04 -10.27
C VAL A 15 -4.87 -12.96 -9.10
N PHE A 16 -5.69 -13.99 -8.87
CA PHE A 16 -5.46 -14.96 -7.80
C PHE A 16 -4.19 -15.80 -8.04
N SER A 17 -3.96 -16.23 -9.30
CA SER A 17 -2.75 -16.96 -9.65
C SER A 17 -1.51 -16.09 -9.51
N ALA A 18 -1.56 -14.82 -9.93
CA ALA A 18 -0.44 -13.89 -9.77
C ALA A 18 -0.05 -13.72 -8.30
N PHE A 19 -1.02 -13.47 -7.41
CA PHE A 19 -0.75 -13.40 -5.96
C PHE A 19 -0.17 -14.71 -5.42
N ARG A 20 -0.76 -15.86 -5.76
CA ARG A 20 -0.24 -17.16 -5.30
C ARG A 20 1.18 -17.44 -5.81
N CYS A 21 1.48 -17.09 -7.05
CA CYS A 21 2.81 -17.23 -7.63
C CYS A 21 3.83 -16.36 -6.87
N GLU A 22 3.52 -15.09 -6.64
CA GLU A 22 4.43 -14.19 -5.92
C GLU A 22 4.56 -14.56 -4.44
N LEU A 23 3.49 -15.01 -3.77
CA LEU A 23 3.58 -15.54 -2.41
C LEU A 23 4.46 -16.79 -2.34
N SER A 24 4.33 -17.70 -3.33
CA SER A 24 5.15 -18.91 -3.40
C SER A 24 6.61 -18.57 -3.69
N ARG A 25 6.87 -17.61 -4.58
CA ARG A 25 8.21 -17.10 -4.88
C ARG A 25 8.84 -16.47 -3.65
N PHE A 26 8.14 -15.54 -2.99
CA PHE A 26 8.62 -14.90 -1.76
C PHE A 26 8.97 -15.94 -0.70
N ASN A 27 8.09 -16.92 -0.48
CA ASN A 27 8.36 -18.00 0.47
C ASN A 27 9.58 -18.84 0.08
N TYR A 28 9.74 -19.14 -1.22
CA TYR A 28 10.89 -19.88 -1.71
C TYR A 28 12.19 -19.10 -1.49
N GLU A 29 12.27 -17.85 -1.96
CA GLU A 29 13.48 -17.02 -1.81
C GLU A 29 13.82 -16.82 -0.33
N ASN A 30 12.85 -16.47 0.51
CA ASN A 30 13.05 -16.34 1.95
C ASN A 30 13.68 -17.61 2.57
N GLN A 31 13.19 -18.79 2.18
CA GLN A 31 13.78 -20.05 2.63
C GLN A 31 15.21 -20.27 2.12
N GLN A 32 15.54 -19.84 0.90
CA GLN A 32 16.92 -19.93 0.38
C GLN A 32 17.86 -19.01 1.13
N HIS A 33 17.48 -17.75 1.36
CA HIS A 33 18.29 -16.79 2.11
C HIS A 33 18.54 -17.25 3.55
N ILE A 34 17.50 -17.72 4.26
CA ILE A 34 17.65 -18.24 5.63
C ILE A 34 18.62 -19.44 5.66
N LYS A 35 18.51 -20.36 4.70
CA LYS A 35 19.40 -21.53 4.61
C LYS A 35 20.83 -21.13 4.29
N ALA A 36 21.04 -20.16 3.40
CA ALA A 36 22.37 -19.64 3.08
C ALA A 36 23.06 -19.01 4.31
N LEU A 37 22.28 -18.49 5.26
CA LEU A 37 22.75 -17.96 6.53
C LEU A 37 22.89 -19.02 7.64
N GLY A 38 22.70 -20.31 7.31
CA GLY A 38 22.98 -21.43 8.21
C GLY A 38 21.86 -21.79 9.18
N LEU A 39 20.65 -21.25 9.01
CA LEU A 39 19.48 -21.67 9.79
C LEU A 39 18.47 -22.41 8.91
N THR A 40 17.64 -23.25 9.54
CA THR A 40 16.42 -23.73 8.89
C THR A 40 15.31 -22.66 8.98
N PRO A 41 14.38 -22.60 8.01
CA PRO A 41 13.26 -21.66 8.07
C PRO A 41 12.46 -21.76 9.38
N GLN A 42 12.23 -22.97 9.88
CA GLN A 42 11.50 -23.18 11.14
C GLN A 42 12.30 -22.75 12.38
N GLN A 43 13.63 -22.89 12.39
CA GLN A 43 14.46 -22.33 13.47
C GLN A 43 14.38 -20.81 13.44
N PHE A 44 14.52 -20.19 12.28
CA PHE A 44 14.38 -18.74 12.15
C PHE A 44 13.00 -18.26 12.63
N SER A 45 11.91 -18.92 12.23
CA SER A 45 10.57 -18.58 12.72
C SER A 45 10.44 -18.72 14.24
N LEU A 46 11.03 -19.76 14.85
CA LEU A 46 11.06 -19.91 16.31
C LEU A 46 11.82 -18.75 16.97
N LEU A 47 13.01 -18.40 16.49
CA LEU A 47 13.77 -17.27 17.03
C LEU A 47 13.00 -15.96 16.87
N LEU A 48 12.32 -15.76 15.75
CA LEU A 48 11.53 -14.56 15.48
C LEU A 48 10.37 -14.38 16.48
N VAL A 49 9.61 -15.44 16.78
CA VAL A 49 8.51 -15.35 17.77
C VAL A 49 9.02 -15.17 19.20
N LEU A 50 10.21 -15.68 19.52
CA LEU A 50 10.88 -15.46 20.81
C LEU A 50 11.44 -14.04 20.92
N GLY A 51 12.04 -13.52 19.85
CA GLY A 51 12.50 -12.13 19.78
C GLY A 51 11.35 -11.14 19.96
N ALA A 52 10.19 -11.43 19.36
CA ALA A 52 8.97 -10.64 19.56
C ALA A 52 8.40 -10.73 21.00
N ALA A 53 8.64 -11.84 21.71
CA ALA A 53 8.24 -11.99 23.11
C ALA A 53 9.23 -11.33 24.09
N GLY A 54 10.44 -11.01 23.64
CA GLY A 54 11.46 -10.35 24.45
C GLY A 54 11.83 -11.15 25.71
N GLY A 55 12.07 -10.44 26.81
CA GLY A 55 12.50 -11.04 28.08
C GLY A 55 11.46 -11.89 28.80
N GLU A 56 10.19 -11.86 28.37
CA GLU A 56 9.14 -12.73 28.92
C GLU A 56 9.27 -14.18 28.42
N GLY A 57 9.84 -14.36 27.24
CA GLY A 57 9.95 -15.67 26.59
C GLY A 57 8.61 -16.25 26.15
N LEU A 58 8.62 -17.50 25.71
CA LEU A 58 7.40 -18.25 25.39
C LEU A 58 7.48 -19.67 25.94
N SER A 59 6.34 -20.20 26.38
CA SER A 59 6.18 -21.63 26.56
C SER A 59 6.17 -22.35 25.21
N VAL A 60 6.45 -23.66 25.24
CA VAL A 60 6.36 -24.52 24.04
C VAL A 60 4.95 -24.49 23.43
N GLY A 61 3.91 -24.39 24.27
CA GLY A 61 2.51 -24.29 23.82
C GLY A 61 2.24 -23.00 23.03
N GLU A 62 2.65 -21.86 23.57
CA GLU A 62 2.48 -20.56 22.91
C GLU A 62 3.30 -20.47 21.62
N ALA A 63 4.52 -21.01 21.61
CA ALA A 63 5.33 -21.09 20.40
C ALA A 63 4.68 -21.97 19.33
N ALA A 64 4.07 -23.11 19.71
CA ALA A 64 3.37 -23.99 18.78
C ALA A 64 2.15 -23.30 18.14
N GLU A 65 1.39 -22.57 18.95
CA GLU A 65 0.24 -21.80 18.50
C GLU A 65 0.64 -20.70 17.51
N ARG A 66 1.64 -19.87 17.85
CA ARG A 66 2.11 -18.78 16.98
C ARG A 66 2.73 -19.27 15.67
N LEU A 67 3.39 -20.42 15.70
CA LEU A 67 4.03 -21.01 14.51
C LEU A 67 3.07 -21.89 13.69
N HIS A 68 1.88 -22.20 14.22
CA HIS A 68 0.94 -23.15 13.64
C HIS A 68 1.56 -24.52 13.31
N ILE A 69 2.40 -25.04 14.22
CA ILE A 69 3.02 -26.36 14.11
C ILE A 69 2.72 -27.22 15.34
N ALA A 70 2.94 -28.53 15.23
CA ALA A 70 2.67 -29.44 16.32
C ALA A 70 3.61 -29.18 17.51
N HIS A 71 3.10 -29.40 18.74
CA HIS A 71 3.85 -29.16 19.97
C HIS A 71 5.19 -29.91 20.01
N ASN A 72 5.21 -31.18 19.59
CA ASN A 72 6.43 -31.99 19.49
C ASN A 72 7.45 -31.39 18.51
N SER A 73 7.00 -30.81 17.40
CA SER A 73 7.90 -30.11 16.46
C SER A 73 8.58 -28.91 17.12
N VAL A 74 7.87 -28.15 17.97
CA VAL A 74 8.48 -27.05 18.75
C VAL A 74 9.49 -27.59 19.75
N VAL A 75 9.20 -28.70 20.42
CA VAL A 75 10.16 -29.33 21.34
C VAL A 75 11.45 -29.67 20.61
N GLU A 76 11.39 -30.35 19.47
CA GLU A 76 12.56 -30.70 18.67
C GLU A 76 13.29 -29.48 18.10
N LEU A 77 12.56 -28.46 17.65
CA LEU A 77 13.15 -27.19 17.20
C LEU A 77 13.88 -26.48 18.35
N SER A 78 13.26 -26.43 19.53
CA SER A 78 13.83 -25.78 20.71
C SER A 78 15.11 -26.46 21.18
N GLN A 79 15.14 -27.80 21.18
CA GLN A 79 16.34 -28.57 21.54
C GLN A 79 17.48 -28.31 20.55
N ARG A 80 17.20 -28.27 19.25
CA ARG A 80 18.22 -27.95 18.23
C ARG A 80 18.72 -26.52 18.33
N ALA A 81 17.84 -25.56 18.60
CA ALA A 81 18.22 -24.16 18.78
C ALA A 81 19.03 -23.95 20.08
N GLU A 82 18.70 -24.66 21.16
CA GLU A 82 19.46 -24.65 22.41
C GLU A 82 20.85 -25.28 22.22
N ALA A 83 20.95 -26.41 21.52
CA ALA A 83 22.23 -27.05 21.19
C ALA A 83 23.14 -26.15 20.33
N ALA A 84 22.53 -25.28 19.51
CA ALA A 84 23.24 -24.25 18.75
C ALA A 84 23.52 -22.96 19.55
N GLY A 85 23.15 -22.92 20.83
CA GLY A 85 23.36 -21.75 21.71
C GLY A 85 22.47 -20.55 21.40
N LEU A 86 21.40 -20.72 20.62
CA LEU A 86 20.53 -19.63 20.15
C LEU A 86 19.39 -19.32 21.13
N LEU A 87 19.02 -20.27 21.98
CA LEU A 87 18.03 -20.08 23.03
C LEU A 87 18.42 -20.83 24.30
N THR A 88 17.77 -20.50 25.41
CA THR A 88 17.88 -21.18 26.70
C THR A 88 16.50 -21.54 27.22
N ARG A 89 16.44 -22.59 28.06
CA ARG A 89 15.23 -23.06 28.73
C ARG A 89 15.27 -22.74 30.22
N ILE A 90 14.25 -22.04 30.71
CA ILE A 90 14.09 -21.70 32.13
C ILE A 90 12.87 -22.44 32.69
N SER A 91 13.07 -23.24 33.74
CA SER A 91 11.96 -23.82 34.50
C SER A 91 11.40 -22.78 35.46
N GLN A 92 10.17 -22.33 35.20
CA GLN A 92 9.40 -21.55 36.16
C GLN A 92 8.91 -22.50 37.27
N GLY A 93 9.20 -22.18 38.53
CA GLY A 93 8.95 -23.08 39.66
C GLY A 93 7.48 -23.48 39.81
N GLY A 94 7.20 -24.79 39.87
CA GLY A 94 5.88 -25.37 40.08
C GLY A 94 5.36 -26.14 38.86
N ARG A 95 4.82 -27.35 39.10
CA ARG A 95 4.37 -28.35 38.09
C ARG A 95 3.45 -27.84 36.97
N ARG A 96 2.93 -26.61 37.07
CA ARG A 96 1.90 -26.03 36.20
C ARG A 96 2.37 -24.85 35.35
N GLN A 97 3.57 -24.31 35.57
CA GLN A 97 4.05 -23.10 34.88
C GLN A 97 4.97 -23.36 33.67
N GLY A 98 5.27 -24.63 33.36
CA GLY A 98 5.94 -25.02 32.13
C GLY A 98 7.39 -24.52 31.99
N THR A 99 8.06 -24.99 30.94
CA THR A 99 9.40 -24.53 30.55
C THR A 99 9.26 -23.34 29.61
N LEU A 100 9.90 -22.22 29.94
CA LEU A 100 9.99 -21.05 29.06
C LEU A 100 11.22 -21.14 28.18
N LEU A 101 11.05 -20.76 26.92
CA LEU A 101 12.10 -20.58 25.93
C LEU A 101 12.43 -19.10 25.86
N LEU A 102 13.71 -18.74 25.93
CA LEU A 102 14.20 -17.37 25.78
C LEU A 102 15.39 -17.33 24.82
N LEU A 103 15.53 -16.27 24.04
CA LEU A 103 16.74 -16.05 23.26
C LEU A 103 17.95 -15.86 24.19
N THR A 104 19.08 -16.44 23.82
CA THR A 104 20.38 -16.01 24.38
C THR A 104 20.81 -14.71 23.71
N GLN A 105 21.83 -14.04 24.25
CA GLN A 105 22.43 -12.89 23.56
C GLN A 105 22.92 -13.29 22.15
N HIS A 106 23.59 -14.44 22.04
CA HIS A 106 24.04 -14.96 20.75
C HIS A 106 22.87 -15.20 19.77
N GLY A 107 21.75 -15.73 20.26
CA GLY A 107 20.55 -15.92 19.45
C GLY A 107 19.92 -14.62 18.98
N ALA A 108 19.88 -13.60 19.84
CA ALA A 108 19.41 -12.27 19.50
C ALA A 108 20.29 -11.61 18.43
N ASP A 109 21.62 -11.62 18.61
CA ASP A 109 22.56 -11.06 17.63
C ASP A 109 22.44 -11.74 16.27
N ARG A 110 22.28 -13.08 16.26
CA ARG A 110 22.05 -13.86 15.03
C ARG A 110 20.70 -13.56 14.38
N LEU A 111 19.65 -13.35 15.18
CA LEU A 111 18.34 -12.98 14.67
C LEU A 111 18.39 -11.60 14.00
N ASP A 112 19.06 -10.62 14.61
CA ASP A 112 19.23 -9.27 14.05
C ASP A 112 20.00 -9.30 12.74
N GLU A 113 21.12 -10.01 12.69
CA GLU A 113 21.95 -10.15 11.48
C GLU A 113 21.13 -10.73 10.30
N ILE A 114 20.41 -11.82 10.54
CA ILE A 114 19.62 -12.50 9.50
C ILE A 114 18.45 -11.60 9.07
N THR A 115 17.74 -11.00 10.02
CA THR A 115 16.59 -10.16 9.74
C THR A 115 16.98 -8.92 8.92
N ALA A 116 18.10 -8.27 9.27
CA ALA A 116 18.61 -7.12 8.53
C ALA A 116 18.95 -7.45 7.06
N ARG A 117 19.55 -8.63 6.83
CA ARG A 117 19.82 -9.13 5.48
C ARG A 117 18.54 -9.41 4.72
N LEU A 118 17.60 -10.15 5.30
CA LEU A 118 16.32 -10.49 4.65
C LEU A 118 15.51 -9.24 4.29
N ILE A 119 15.51 -8.19 5.13
CA ILE A 119 14.82 -6.93 4.83
C ILE A 119 15.33 -6.31 3.52
N THR A 120 16.64 -6.39 3.30
CA THR A 120 17.33 -5.79 2.14
C THR A 120 17.25 -6.72 0.92
N GLU A 121 17.57 -8.00 1.09
CA GLU A 121 17.68 -8.99 0.02
C GLU A 121 16.32 -9.38 -0.57
N LEU A 122 15.24 -9.35 0.23
CA LEU A 122 13.87 -9.64 -0.25
C LEU A 122 13.09 -8.37 -0.62
N ALA A 123 13.75 -7.23 -0.80
CA ALA A 123 13.04 -5.97 -1.04
C ALA A 123 12.18 -6.04 -2.31
N GLU A 124 12.73 -6.57 -3.41
CA GLU A 124 12.01 -6.66 -4.67
C GLU A 124 10.87 -7.70 -4.64
N GLU A 125 11.09 -8.86 -4.03
CA GLU A 125 10.07 -9.90 -3.86
C GLU A 125 8.91 -9.37 -3.00
N ARG A 126 9.22 -8.61 -1.95
CA ARG A 126 8.22 -7.95 -1.10
C ARG A 126 7.40 -6.95 -1.91
N GLU A 127 8.03 -6.13 -2.75
CA GLU A 127 7.32 -5.18 -3.61
C GLU A 127 6.37 -5.89 -4.60
N ARG A 128 6.82 -6.97 -5.25
CA ARG A 128 5.98 -7.77 -6.15
C ARG A 128 4.81 -8.44 -5.43
N LEU A 129 5.03 -8.92 -4.20
CA LEU A 129 3.97 -9.48 -3.36
C LEU A 129 2.94 -8.41 -2.96
N ILE A 130 3.40 -7.23 -2.53
CA ILE A 130 2.53 -6.09 -2.21
C ILE A 130 1.72 -5.68 -3.43
N GLU A 131 2.35 -5.62 -4.60
CA GLU A 131 1.70 -5.26 -5.85
C GLU A 131 0.57 -6.25 -6.19
N THR A 132 0.83 -7.55 -6.14
CA THR A 132 -0.17 -8.58 -6.47
C THR A 132 -1.29 -8.65 -5.43
N LEU A 133 -0.99 -8.46 -4.14
CA LEU A 133 -2.00 -8.33 -3.07
C LEU A 133 -2.85 -7.07 -3.26
N SER A 134 -2.24 -5.94 -3.62
CA SER A 134 -2.95 -4.69 -3.89
C SER A 134 -3.88 -4.85 -5.10
N ARG A 135 -3.42 -5.49 -6.18
CA ARG A 135 -4.26 -5.85 -7.33
C ARG A 135 -5.42 -6.76 -6.91
N TRP A 136 -5.19 -7.74 -6.03
CA TRP A 136 -6.25 -8.60 -5.51
C TRP A 136 -7.28 -7.81 -4.70
N ASN A 137 -6.85 -6.96 -3.76
CA ASN A 137 -7.73 -6.11 -2.96
C ASN A 137 -8.57 -5.17 -3.84
N MET A 138 -7.97 -4.58 -4.88
CA MET A 138 -8.66 -3.71 -5.83
C MET A 138 -9.77 -4.45 -6.60
N VAL A 139 -9.55 -5.72 -6.92
CA VAL A 139 -10.48 -6.59 -7.64
C VAL A 139 -11.62 -7.07 -6.74
N LEU A 140 -11.36 -7.24 -5.43
CA LEU A 140 -12.38 -7.50 -4.41
C LEU A 140 -13.24 -6.26 -4.14
N ALA A 141 -12.61 -5.09 -3.98
CA ALA A 141 -13.30 -3.81 -3.81
C ALA A 141 -14.23 -3.50 -4.99
N ALA A 142 -13.77 -3.75 -6.22
CA ALA A 142 -14.59 -3.61 -7.44
C ALA A 142 -15.83 -4.51 -7.47
N ARG A 143 -15.90 -5.52 -6.59
CA ARG A 143 -17.01 -6.48 -6.50
C ARG A 143 -17.80 -6.34 -5.20
N GLY A 144 -17.50 -5.35 -4.36
CA GLY A 144 -18.09 -5.21 -3.03
C GLY A 144 -17.72 -6.35 -2.07
N LEU A 145 -16.61 -7.06 -2.33
CA LEU A 145 -16.14 -8.21 -1.56
C LEU A 145 -14.96 -7.88 -0.63
N THR A 146 -14.77 -6.60 -0.29
CA THR A 146 -13.77 -6.19 0.71
C THR A 146 -14.11 -6.82 2.07
N PRO A 147 -13.13 -7.38 2.80
CA PRO A 147 -13.38 -7.84 4.15
C PRO A 147 -13.92 -6.68 4.99
N PRO A 148 -14.86 -6.92 5.93
CA PRO A 148 -15.26 -5.93 6.93
C PRO A 148 -14.16 -5.82 7.98
N THR A 149 -12.96 -5.46 7.57
CA THR A 149 -12.02 -4.78 8.46
C THR A 149 -12.48 -3.34 8.43
N ALA A 150 -12.75 -2.72 9.59
CA ALA A 150 -13.21 -1.34 9.69
C ALA A 150 -12.51 -0.52 8.62
N ALA A 151 -13.24 -0.15 7.55
CA ALA A 151 -12.66 0.66 6.51
C ALA A 151 -12.13 1.89 7.26
N PRO A 152 -10.84 2.26 7.09
CA PRO A 152 -10.38 3.52 7.65
C PRO A 152 -11.44 4.55 7.27
N GLN A 153 -12.02 5.25 8.25
CA GLN A 153 -13.03 6.26 7.99
C GLN A 153 -12.34 7.35 7.18
N ALA A 154 -12.44 7.19 5.86
CA ALA A 154 -11.78 7.99 4.87
C ALA A 154 -12.78 9.03 4.42
N GLU A 155 -12.42 10.29 4.58
CA GLU A 155 -13.29 11.41 4.27
C GLU A 155 -12.59 12.30 3.26
N LEU A 156 -13.34 12.73 2.24
CA LEU A 156 -12.90 13.77 1.33
C LEU A 156 -13.44 15.11 1.80
N ARG A 157 -12.55 16.09 1.95
CA ARG A 157 -12.94 17.47 2.26
C ARG A 157 -12.38 18.42 1.21
N GLN A 158 -13.23 19.31 0.71
CA GLN A 158 -12.77 20.45 -0.08
C GLN A 158 -12.24 21.53 0.87
N MET A 159 -11.06 22.05 0.58
CA MET A 159 -10.30 22.90 1.50
C MET A 159 -10.55 24.38 1.28
N GLY A 160 -10.64 25.13 2.39
CA GLY A 160 -10.73 26.60 2.38
C GLY A 160 -9.36 27.28 2.44
N GLN A 161 -9.34 28.63 2.41
CA GLN A 161 -8.09 29.42 2.49
C GLN A 161 -7.29 29.21 3.78
N HIS A 162 -7.97 28.97 4.91
CA HIS A 162 -7.33 28.82 6.22
C HIS A 162 -6.42 27.58 6.34
N GLU A 163 -6.55 26.63 5.41
CA GLU A 163 -5.84 25.35 5.44
C GLU A 163 -4.71 25.27 4.40
N LYS A 164 -4.39 26.39 3.72
CA LYS A 164 -3.35 26.50 2.69
C LYS A 164 -1.99 25.96 3.15
N SER A 165 -1.58 26.31 4.37
CA SER A 165 -0.29 25.87 4.93
C SER A 165 -0.20 24.36 5.15
N LEU A 166 -1.33 23.67 5.39
CA LEU A 166 -1.33 22.21 5.49
C LEU A 166 -1.07 21.57 4.12
N ILE A 167 -1.78 22.05 3.10
CA ILE A 167 -1.65 21.53 1.73
C ILE A 167 -0.25 21.81 1.19
N TRP A 168 0.33 22.99 1.50
CA TRP A 168 1.72 23.30 1.15
C TRP A 168 2.68 22.26 1.70
N LYS A 169 2.59 21.94 3.00
CA LYS A 169 3.44 20.92 3.64
C LYS A 169 3.28 19.53 3.02
N LEU A 170 2.05 19.13 2.67
CA LEU A 170 1.81 17.85 1.99
C LEU A 170 2.35 17.85 0.56
N LEU A 171 2.24 18.97 -0.15
CA LEU A 171 2.79 19.16 -1.48
C LEU A 171 4.31 19.09 -1.46
N GLN A 172 4.98 19.66 -0.46
CA GLN A 172 6.43 19.54 -0.28
C GLN A 172 6.88 18.07 -0.17
N LEU A 173 6.19 17.24 0.62
CA LEU A 173 6.47 15.80 0.70
C LEU A 173 6.28 15.07 -0.64
N TYR A 174 5.28 15.50 -1.41
CA TYR A 174 5.01 14.94 -2.73
C TYR A 174 6.08 15.34 -3.76
N LEU A 175 6.48 16.61 -3.78
CA LEU A 175 7.52 17.12 -4.68
C LEU A 175 8.89 16.50 -4.37
N ASP A 176 9.19 16.30 -3.09
CA ASP A 176 10.38 15.55 -2.66
C ASP A 176 10.38 14.11 -3.21
N GLU A 177 9.25 13.41 -3.13
CA GLU A 177 9.14 12.07 -3.70
C GLU A 177 9.31 12.05 -5.22
N LEU A 178 8.82 13.08 -5.91
CA LEU A 178 9.00 13.22 -7.36
C LEU A 178 10.39 13.72 -7.76
N SER A 179 11.19 14.27 -6.84
CA SER A 179 12.49 14.89 -7.13
C SER A 179 13.40 13.97 -7.94
N LEU A 180 13.44 12.68 -7.59
CA LEU A 180 14.21 11.66 -8.31
C LEU A 180 13.77 11.49 -9.76
N SER A 181 12.47 11.61 -10.04
CA SER A 181 11.91 11.47 -11.39
C SER A 181 11.98 12.77 -12.20
N ARG A 182 11.91 13.93 -11.52
CA ARG A 182 11.91 15.26 -12.13
C ARG A 182 13.30 15.88 -12.25
N GLY A 183 14.29 15.37 -11.51
CA GLY A 183 15.61 15.99 -11.38
C GLY A 183 15.58 17.36 -10.68
N SER A 184 14.53 17.63 -9.89
CA SER A 184 14.37 18.90 -9.15
C SER A 184 15.08 18.84 -7.80
N VAL A 185 15.62 19.98 -7.37
CA VAL A 185 16.21 20.16 -6.03
C VAL A 185 15.46 21.26 -5.29
N PRO A 186 15.39 21.22 -3.95
CA PRO A 186 14.78 22.29 -3.18
C PRO A 186 15.59 23.59 -3.31
N GLY A 187 14.92 24.72 -3.11
CA GLY A 187 15.52 26.05 -3.05
C GLY A 187 16.38 26.26 -1.80
N GLU A 188 16.91 27.48 -1.67
CA GLU A 188 17.80 27.85 -0.54
C GLU A 188 17.10 27.80 0.83
N ASP A 189 15.78 27.96 0.85
CA ASP A 189 14.93 27.85 2.04
C ASP A 189 14.55 26.41 2.40
N GLY A 190 14.96 25.44 1.57
CA GLY A 190 14.66 24.01 1.75
C GLY A 190 13.30 23.60 1.21
N GLU A 191 12.59 24.46 0.49
CA GLU A 191 11.29 24.16 -0.13
C GLU A 191 11.41 23.95 -1.65
N TYR A 192 10.57 23.08 -2.20
CA TYR A 192 10.39 22.93 -3.63
C TYR A 192 9.40 23.98 -4.15
N ASP A 193 9.80 24.70 -5.19
CA ASP A 193 8.96 25.70 -5.82
C ASP A 193 7.71 25.09 -6.49
N TYR A 194 6.57 25.76 -6.27
CA TYR A 194 5.34 25.49 -7.00
C TYR A 194 4.64 26.82 -7.36
N PRO A 195 5.02 27.46 -8.48
CA PRO A 195 4.63 28.85 -8.79
C PRO A 195 3.12 29.10 -8.90
N THR A 196 2.32 28.07 -9.18
CA THR A 196 0.86 28.20 -9.37
C THR A 196 0.05 27.86 -8.12
N PHE A 197 0.70 27.68 -6.97
CA PHE A 197 0.03 27.18 -5.76
C PHE A 197 -1.09 28.11 -5.29
N ASP A 198 -0.87 29.42 -5.37
CA ASP A 198 -1.83 30.41 -4.85
C ASP A 198 -3.10 30.49 -5.71
N HIS A 199 -3.02 30.09 -6.98
CA HIS A 199 -4.17 30.05 -7.88
C HIS A 199 -5.30 29.14 -7.36
N TYR A 200 -4.99 28.12 -6.56
CA TYR A 200 -6.01 27.21 -6.03
C TYR A 200 -6.97 27.85 -5.02
N TRP A 201 -6.63 29.05 -4.53
CA TRP A 201 -7.47 29.82 -3.62
C TRP A 201 -7.91 31.17 -4.17
N GLU A 202 -7.19 31.70 -5.18
CA GLU A 202 -7.43 33.03 -5.73
C GLU A 202 -8.27 33.02 -7.02
N LYS A 203 -8.19 31.94 -7.80
CA LYS A 203 -8.84 31.85 -9.11
C LYS A 203 -10.08 30.97 -9.07
N GLN A 204 -11.11 31.39 -9.80
CA GLN A 204 -12.29 30.54 -10.02
C GLN A 204 -11.92 29.31 -10.85
N GLY A 205 -12.65 28.21 -10.63
CA GLY A 205 -12.43 26.94 -11.33
C GLY A 205 -11.37 26.04 -10.70
N TYR A 206 -10.60 26.52 -9.72
CA TYR A 206 -9.64 25.71 -8.97
C TYR A 206 -10.27 25.12 -7.71
N ALA A 207 -9.82 23.93 -7.31
CA ALA A 207 -10.19 23.31 -6.06
C ALA A 207 -9.07 22.45 -5.50
N VAL A 208 -9.06 22.38 -4.18
CA VAL A 208 -8.16 21.55 -3.39
C VAL A 208 -8.99 20.59 -2.58
N TYR A 209 -8.68 19.31 -2.70
CA TYR A 209 -9.30 18.26 -1.92
C TYR A 209 -8.26 17.63 -0.99
N LEU A 210 -8.63 17.45 0.27
CA LEU A 210 -7.85 16.72 1.28
C LEU A 210 -8.51 15.38 1.55
N LEU A 211 -7.72 14.32 1.47
CA LEU A 211 -8.08 13.01 1.96
C LEU A 211 -7.68 12.91 3.44
N GLN A 212 -8.64 12.61 4.31
CA GLN A 212 -8.38 12.32 5.71
C GLN A 212 -8.70 10.86 6.03
N VAL A 213 -7.92 10.26 6.92
CA VAL A 213 -8.19 8.96 7.53
C VAL A 213 -8.11 9.14 9.04
N GLU A 214 -9.20 8.86 9.76
CA GLU A 214 -9.28 9.05 11.22
C GLU A 214 -8.83 10.46 11.64
N GLN A 215 -9.32 11.48 10.91
CA GLN A 215 -9.00 12.89 11.11
C GLN A 215 -7.53 13.29 10.84
N ARG A 216 -6.69 12.38 10.33
CA ARG A 216 -5.30 12.68 9.93
C ARG A 216 -5.18 12.87 8.42
N PRO A 217 -4.31 13.79 7.93
CA PRO A 217 -4.09 13.97 6.51
C PRO A 217 -3.46 12.71 5.91
N ALA A 218 -4.10 12.16 4.88
CA ALA A 218 -3.68 10.94 4.20
C ALA A 218 -3.33 11.16 2.72
N GLY A 219 -3.73 12.31 2.16
CA GLY A 219 -3.46 12.65 0.76
C GLY A 219 -4.16 13.93 0.33
N PHE A 220 -3.95 14.33 -0.91
CA PHE A 220 -4.62 15.50 -1.50
C PHE A 220 -4.78 15.34 -3.02
N ALA A 221 -5.67 16.15 -3.58
CA ALA A 221 -5.83 16.32 -5.02
C ALA A 221 -5.99 17.81 -5.36
N LEU A 222 -5.24 18.28 -6.35
CA LEU A 222 -5.30 19.62 -6.90
C LEU A 222 -5.99 19.58 -8.26
N VAL A 223 -7.13 20.26 -8.37
CA VAL A 223 -7.97 20.24 -9.56
C VAL A 223 -8.12 21.66 -10.08
N ARG A 224 -8.02 21.82 -11.40
CA ARG A 224 -8.37 23.07 -12.08
C ARG A 224 -9.36 22.83 -13.21
N GLN A 225 -10.17 23.83 -13.49
CA GLN A 225 -11.09 23.81 -14.62
C GLN A 225 -10.42 24.48 -15.82
N LEU A 226 -10.36 23.75 -16.94
CA LEU A 226 -9.82 24.18 -18.23
C LEU A 226 -10.85 24.93 -19.06
N GLN A 227 -12.12 24.52 -18.96
CA GLN A 227 -13.22 25.06 -19.75
C GLN A 227 -14.54 24.95 -18.97
N ASP A 228 -15.42 25.94 -19.13
CA ASP A 228 -16.72 25.98 -18.44
C ASP A 228 -17.79 25.13 -19.13
N LEU A 229 -17.96 25.28 -20.45
CA LEU A 229 -18.95 24.54 -21.23
C LEU A 229 -18.37 24.05 -22.57
N PRO A 230 -18.44 22.73 -22.86
CA PRO A 230 -18.67 21.66 -21.87
C PRO A 230 -17.59 21.70 -20.78
N ALA A 231 -17.96 21.35 -19.55
CA ALA A 231 -17.04 21.39 -18.42
C ALA A 231 -15.84 20.48 -18.67
N TRP A 232 -14.62 21.04 -18.58
CA TRP A 232 -13.38 20.29 -18.72
C TRP A 232 -12.48 20.58 -17.52
N HIS A 233 -12.05 19.54 -16.83
CA HIS A 233 -11.21 19.60 -15.65
C HIS A 233 -9.84 18.95 -15.90
N ALA A 234 -8.84 19.41 -15.17
CA ALA A 234 -7.54 18.78 -15.07
C ALA A 234 -7.23 18.44 -13.62
N LEU A 235 -6.73 17.23 -13.39
CA LEU A 235 -6.10 16.81 -12.14
C LEU A 235 -4.61 17.11 -12.27
N ASP A 236 -4.16 18.21 -11.66
CA ASP A 236 -2.77 18.66 -11.76
C ASP A 236 -1.87 17.83 -10.84
N GLU A 237 -2.29 17.66 -9.59
CA GLU A 237 -1.54 16.89 -8.60
C GLU A 237 -2.44 15.93 -7.84
N PHE A 238 -1.94 14.73 -7.60
CA PHE A 238 -2.66 13.66 -6.92
C PHE A 238 -1.71 12.86 -6.06
N CYS A 239 -1.95 12.85 -4.75
CA CYS A 239 -1.08 12.19 -3.79
C CYS A 239 -1.87 11.43 -2.73
N VAL A 240 -1.46 10.19 -2.49
CA VAL A 240 -1.73 9.47 -1.24
C VAL A 240 -0.39 9.29 -0.54
N LEU A 241 -0.30 9.71 0.71
CA LEU A 241 0.94 9.61 1.50
C LEU A 241 1.33 8.14 1.67
N ARG A 242 2.64 7.87 1.70
CA ARG A 242 3.21 6.51 1.71
C ARG A 242 2.60 5.59 2.77
N ALA A 243 2.38 6.12 3.97
CA ALA A 243 1.79 5.38 5.09
C ALA A 243 0.36 4.84 4.82
N TYR A 244 -0.35 5.41 3.84
CA TYR A 244 -1.74 5.11 3.52
C TYR A 244 -1.90 4.36 2.18
N ARG A 245 -0.79 4.01 1.50
CA ARG A 245 -0.83 3.29 0.21
C ARG A 245 -1.15 1.81 0.40
N GLY A 246 -1.61 1.16 -0.68
CA GLY A 246 -1.97 -0.27 -0.68
C GLY A 246 -3.34 -0.60 -0.06
N GLN A 247 -4.04 0.41 0.46
CA GLN A 247 -5.32 0.25 1.17
C GLN A 247 -6.55 0.63 0.33
N GLY A 248 -6.37 0.93 -0.97
CA GLY A 248 -7.46 1.36 -1.86
C GLY A 248 -7.85 2.84 -1.74
N LEU A 249 -7.23 3.59 -0.82
CA LEU A 249 -7.52 5.01 -0.57
C LEU A 249 -7.31 5.93 -1.78
N GLY A 250 -6.36 5.61 -2.67
CA GLY A 250 -6.20 6.35 -3.92
C GLY A 250 -7.40 6.18 -4.86
N ALA A 251 -7.94 4.97 -4.98
CA ALA A 251 -9.12 4.75 -5.82
C ALA A 251 -10.36 5.45 -5.24
N PHE A 252 -10.49 5.47 -3.90
CA PHE A 252 -11.50 6.25 -3.20
C PHE A 252 -11.37 7.75 -3.49
N LEU A 253 -10.20 8.34 -3.24
CA LEU A 253 -9.94 9.77 -3.49
C LEU A 253 -10.23 10.15 -4.94
N ALA A 254 -9.72 9.39 -5.90
CA ALA A 254 -9.97 9.64 -7.32
C ALA A 254 -11.46 9.55 -7.66
N GLY A 255 -12.15 8.53 -7.15
CA GLY A 255 -13.58 8.37 -7.37
C GLY A 255 -14.38 9.55 -6.84
N GLU A 256 -14.17 9.94 -5.59
CA GLU A 256 -14.88 11.06 -4.96
C GLU A 256 -14.62 12.39 -5.69
N VAL A 257 -13.37 12.67 -6.08
CA VAL A 257 -13.01 13.88 -6.82
C VAL A 257 -13.68 13.93 -8.20
N LEU A 258 -13.72 12.79 -8.92
CA LEU A 258 -14.36 12.71 -10.23
C LEU A 258 -15.89 12.83 -10.15
N HIS A 259 -16.53 12.24 -9.14
CA HIS A 259 -17.98 12.38 -8.93
C HIS A 259 -18.37 13.80 -8.52
N ALA A 260 -17.54 14.48 -7.73
CA ALA A 260 -17.80 15.85 -7.30
C ALA A 260 -17.83 16.85 -8.47
N ARG A 261 -17.25 16.52 -9.63
CA ARG A 261 -17.19 17.40 -10.82
C ARG A 261 -17.41 16.60 -12.12
N PRO A 262 -18.68 16.40 -12.52
CA PRO A 262 -19.01 15.76 -13.78
C PRO A 262 -18.51 16.59 -14.98
N GLY A 263 -17.96 15.93 -15.99
CA GLY A 263 -17.50 16.56 -17.22
C GLY A 263 -16.38 15.80 -17.90
N ARG A 264 -15.68 16.48 -18.80
CA ARG A 264 -14.44 15.99 -19.41
C ARG A 264 -13.30 16.16 -18.41
N TRP A 265 -12.37 15.21 -18.40
CA TRP A 265 -11.20 15.21 -17.52
C TRP A 265 -9.91 14.99 -18.29
N SER A 266 -8.85 15.59 -17.79
CA SER A 266 -7.46 15.31 -18.15
C SER A 266 -6.67 14.97 -16.88
N VAL A 267 -6.04 13.80 -16.84
CA VAL A 267 -5.20 13.38 -15.71
C VAL A 267 -3.77 13.22 -16.21
N ALA A 268 -2.88 14.10 -15.75
CA ALA A 268 -1.48 14.10 -16.15
C ALA A 268 -0.66 13.13 -15.29
N HIS A 269 0.33 12.47 -15.89
CA HIS A 269 1.32 11.66 -15.19
C HIS A 269 2.61 11.55 -16.00
N LEU A 270 3.75 11.38 -15.32
CA LEU A 270 5.01 11.11 -15.99
C LEU A 270 5.03 9.66 -16.49
N ARG A 271 5.40 9.46 -17.77
CA ARG A 271 5.53 8.14 -18.41
C ARG A 271 6.47 7.19 -17.65
N GLN A 272 7.46 7.73 -16.97
CA GLN A 272 8.42 6.95 -16.18
C GLN A 272 7.84 6.47 -14.85
N ASN A 273 6.76 7.10 -14.36
CA ASN A 273 6.06 6.71 -13.14
C ASN A 273 5.15 5.51 -13.40
N ARG A 274 5.76 4.32 -13.48
CA ARG A 274 5.04 3.05 -13.74
C ARG A 274 3.92 2.78 -12.73
N TYR A 275 4.08 3.24 -11.48
CA TYR A 275 3.05 3.14 -10.46
C TYR A 275 1.80 3.95 -10.85
N ALA A 276 1.98 5.22 -11.23
CA ALA A 276 0.89 6.08 -11.67
C ALA A 276 0.22 5.56 -12.95
N CYS A 277 0.99 5.08 -13.95
CA CYS A 277 0.42 4.48 -15.16
C CYS A 277 -0.52 3.31 -14.81
N HIS A 278 -0.01 2.34 -14.02
CA HIS A 278 -0.81 1.18 -13.63
C HIS A 278 -2.01 1.56 -12.77
N PHE A 279 -1.85 2.52 -11.86
CA PHE A 279 -2.94 3.00 -11.03
C PHE A 279 -4.08 3.61 -11.87
N TRP A 280 -3.76 4.55 -12.77
CA TRP A 280 -4.76 5.24 -13.58
C TRP A 280 -5.44 4.33 -14.60
N ASP A 281 -4.70 3.40 -15.22
CA ASP A 281 -5.25 2.36 -16.11
C ASP A 281 -6.34 1.50 -15.43
N GLN A 282 -6.26 1.32 -14.11
CA GLN A 282 -7.24 0.54 -13.36
C GLN A 282 -8.40 1.36 -12.80
N VAL A 283 -8.15 2.62 -12.44
CA VAL A 283 -9.13 3.49 -11.77
C VAL A 283 -10.02 4.20 -12.78
N LEU A 284 -9.45 4.89 -13.77
CA LEU A 284 -10.19 5.78 -14.66
C LEU A 284 -11.31 5.09 -15.46
N PRO A 285 -11.14 3.86 -16.01
CA PRO A 285 -12.21 3.18 -16.76
C PRO A 285 -13.49 2.92 -15.95
N ARG A 286 -13.43 2.94 -14.62
CA ARG A 286 -14.62 2.77 -13.76
C ARG A 286 -15.49 4.02 -13.75
N HIS A 287 -14.86 5.19 -13.87
CA HIS A 287 -15.51 6.50 -13.81
C HIS A 287 -15.76 7.09 -15.20
N ALA A 288 -15.12 6.56 -16.24
CA ALA A 288 -15.22 7.07 -17.61
C ALA A 288 -16.39 6.48 -18.40
N ALA A 289 -17.13 7.31 -19.14
CA ALA A 289 -18.22 6.90 -20.03
C ALA A 289 -17.74 6.00 -21.18
N GLN A 290 -16.51 6.23 -21.63
CA GLN A 290 -15.80 5.42 -22.63
C GLN A 290 -14.37 5.16 -22.14
N PRO A 291 -13.65 4.16 -22.68
CA PRO A 291 -12.25 3.94 -22.33
C PRO A 291 -11.42 5.22 -22.47
N PRO A 292 -10.63 5.61 -21.44
CA PRO A 292 -9.76 6.78 -21.52
C PRO A 292 -8.80 6.71 -22.70
N THR A 293 -8.56 7.85 -23.34
CA THR A 293 -7.57 7.97 -24.41
C THR A 293 -6.29 8.59 -23.87
N TYR A 294 -5.16 8.28 -24.51
CA TYR A 294 -3.84 8.77 -24.10
C TYR A 294 -3.36 9.83 -25.07
N ARG A 295 -2.83 10.92 -24.53
CA ARG A 295 -2.17 11.97 -25.30
C ARG A 295 -0.89 12.41 -24.60
N GLU A 296 0.22 12.39 -25.32
CA GLU A 296 1.46 12.99 -24.81
C GLU A 296 1.35 14.52 -24.85
N ASP A 297 1.84 15.19 -23.80
CA ASP A 297 1.88 16.64 -23.76
C ASP A 297 2.90 17.14 -24.81
N PRO A 298 2.47 17.96 -25.78
CA PRO A 298 3.37 18.44 -26.83
C PRO A 298 4.44 19.41 -26.30
N ALA A 299 4.20 20.08 -25.17
CA ALA A 299 5.14 21.01 -24.55
C ALA A 299 6.11 20.30 -23.59
N LEU A 300 5.74 19.13 -23.06
CA LEU A 300 6.52 18.39 -22.06
C LEU A 300 6.67 16.91 -22.45
N PRO A 301 7.71 16.57 -23.24
CA PRO A 301 7.98 15.19 -23.62
C PRO A 301 8.07 14.26 -22.40
N GLY A 302 7.37 13.12 -22.44
CA GLY A 302 7.28 12.18 -21.33
C GLY A 302 6.19 12.49 -20.29
N LEU A 303 5.46 13.61 -20.38
CA LEU A 303 4.23 13.83 -19.63
C LEU A 303 3.04 13.35 -20.46
N TRP A 304 2.23 12.45 -19.90
CA TRP A 304 1.09 11.84 -20.59
C TRP A 304 -0.22 12.21 -19.89
N HIS A 305 -1.24 12.47 -20.69
CA HIS A 305 -2.60 12.79 -20.28
C HIS A 305 -3.53 11.62 -20.59
N PHE A 306 -4.25 11.17 -19.58
CA PHE A 306 -5.48 10.42 -19.77
C PHE A 306 -6.62 11.40 -19.99
N GLU A 307 -7.34 11.28 -21.10
CA GLU A 307 -8.52 12.09 -21.39
C GLU A 307 -9.77 11.22 -21.50
N PHE A 308 -10.84 11.62 -20.79
CA PHE A 308 -12.11 10.91 -20.75
C PHE A 308 -13.26 11.83 -20.32
N GLU A 309 -14.49 11.39 -20.55
CA GLU A 309 -15.69 12.00 -19.95
C GLU A 309 -16.17 11.13 -18.79
N THR A 310 -16.61 11.74 -17.69
CA THR A 310 -17.21 11.00 -16.58
C THR A 310 -18.53 10.35 -17.00
N LYS A 311 -18.85 9.19 -16.44
CA LYS A 311 -20.19 8.60 -16.55
C LYS A 311 -21.22 9.56 -15.98
N ALA A 312 -22.31 9.77 -16.70
CA ALA A 312 -23.49 10.39 -16.10
C ALA A 312 -24.02 9.46 -14.99
N GLU A 313 -24.34 10.00 -13.82
CA GLU A 313 -25.12 9.24 -12.84
C GLU A 313 -26.43 8.82 -13.51
N ALA A 314 -26.69 7.51 -13.54
CA ALA A 314 -28.04 7.05 -13.82
C ALA A 314 -28.90 7.60 -12.68
N ALA A 315 -29.74 8.59 -12.98
CA ALA A 315 -30.74 9.07 -12.06
C ALA A 315 -31.47 7.84 -11.50
N LEU A 316 -31.27 7.54 -10.22
CA LEU A 316 -32.16 6.68 -9.47
C LEU A 316 -33.53 7.39 -9.52
N SER A 317 -34.34 7.04 -10.52
CA SER A 317 -35.73 7.45 -10.55
C SER A 317 -36.38 6.82 -9.32
N ALA A 318 -36.73 7.68 -8.36
CA ALA A 318 -37.79 7.37 -7.43
C ALA A 318 -39.08 7.23 -8.25
N ASP A 319 -39.56 6.00 -8.37
CA ASP A 319 -40.97 5.63 -8.56
C ASP A 319 -41.25 4.47 -7.60
#